data_AF-A0A1E4K822-F1
#
_entry.id   AF-A0A1E4K822-F1
#
_cell.length_a   1.000
_cell.length_b   1.000
_cell.length_c   1.000
_cell.angle_alpha   90.00
_cell.angle_beta   90.00
_cell.angle_gamma   90.00
#
_symmetry.space_group_name_H-M   'P 1'
#
loop_
_entity.id
_entity.type
_entity.pdbx_description
1 polymer ?
#
loop_
_entity_poly.entity_id
_entity_poly.type
_entity_poly.pdbx_seq_one_letter_code
_entity_poly.pdbx_strand_id
1 'polypeptide(L)'
;MDEYGRFIRGDYRNHYVIGAGAPAHDECMALVAEGLMALHAATELTGGMDCFVVTDAGRRWVQNNSPAPPKVSRSHRRHAGALAG
;
A
#
# COMPACT_ATOMS: atom_id res chain seq x y z
N MET A 1 -2.36 -2.09 -5.00
CA MET A 1 -3.30 -2.72 -4.07
C MET A 1 -4.56 -1.87 -4.04
N ASP A 2 -5.75 -2.45 -3.86
CA ASP A 2 -6.96 -1.64 -3.60
C ASP A 2 -7.10 -1.26 -2.10
N GLU A 3 -8.10 -0.44 -1.77
CA GLU A 3 -8.38 0.02 -0.41
C GLU A 3 -8.76 -1.12 0.58
N TYR A 4 -8.98 -2.33 0.06
CA TYR A 4 -9.34 -3.52 0.84
C TYR A 4 -8.21 -4.55 0.89
N GLY A 5 -6.98 -4.14 0.57
CA GLY A 5 -5.84 -5.05 0.65
C GLY A 5 -5.77 -6.09 -0.47
N ARG A 6 -6.57 -5.93 -1.54
CA ARG A 6 -6.57 -6.88 -2.64
C ARG A 6 -5.54 -6.49 -3.68
N PHE A 7 -4.80 -7.50 -4.12
CA PHE A 7 -3.90 -7.37 -5.25
C PHE A 7 -4.67 -7.65 -6.53
N ILE A 8 -4.73 -6.67 -7.43
CA ILE A 8 -5.19 -6.91 -8.79
C ILE A 8 -4.08 -7.69 -9.50
N ARG A 9 -4.42 -8.70 -10.30
CA ARG A 9 -3.41 -9.45 -11.08
C ARG A 9 -2.56 -8.47 -11.90
N GLY A 10 -1.24 -8.53 -11.74
CA GLY A 10 -0.30 -7.65 -12.43
C GLY A 10 -0.03 -6.31 -11.75
N ASP A 11 -0.43 -6.14 -10.49
CA ASP A 11 -0.15 -4.91 -9.74
C ASP A 11 1.28 -4.90 -9.17
N TYR A 12 2.15 -4.07 -9.78
CA TYR A 12 3.53 -3.85 -9.38
C TYR A 12 3.69 -2.66 -8.42
N ARG A 13 2.59 -2.05 -7.95
CA ARG A 13 2.63 -0.91 -7.01
C ARG A 13 2.78 -1.43 -5.58
N ASN A 14 3.97 -1.92 -5.27
CA ASN A 14 4.35 -2.41 -3.95
C ASN A 14 5.46 -1.56 -3.30
N HIS A 15 5.82 -0.42 -3.90
CA HIS A 15 6.85 0.47 -3.39
C HIS A 15 6.26 1.82 -2.97
N TYR A 16 6.84 2.42 -1.93
CA TYR A 16 6.47 3.71 -1.38
C TYR A 16 7.74 4.52 -1.14
N VAL A 17 7.88 5.67 -1.81
CA VAL A 17 9.07 6.53 -1.73
C VAL A 17 8.76 7.72 -0.84
N ILE A 18 9.53 7.90 0.22
CA ILE A 18 9.31 8.98 1.18
C ILE A 18 10.62 9.44 1.83
N GLY A 19 10.76 10.75 2.02
CA GLY A 19 11.93 11.33 2.68
C GLY A 19 11.92 11.10 4.19
N ALA A 20 13.11 11.00 4.77
CA ALA A 20 13.29 10.97 6.21
C ALA A 20 12.71 12.24 6.86
N GLY A 21 11.95 12.08 7.94
CA GLY A 21 11.30 13.17 8.67
C GLY A 21 9.82 13.39 8.36
N ALA A 22 9.25 12.67 7.40
CA ALA A 22 7.80 12.59 7.28
C ALA A 22 7.23 11.55 8.29
N PRO A 23 6.06 11.79 8.91
CA PRO A 23 5.49 10.82 9.87
C PRO A 23 5.31 9.40 9.30
N ALA A 24 4.94 9.30 8.02
CA ALA A 24 4.79 8.01 7.35
C ALA A 24 6.14 7.28 7.12
N HIS A 25 7.29 7.96 7.23
CA HIS A 25 8.60 7.31 7.20
C HIS A 25 8.82 6.47 8.45
N ASP A 26 8.50 7.00 9.64
CA ASP A 26 8.62 6.28 10.91
C ASP A 26 7.71 5.04 10.94
N GLU A 27 6.49 5.15 10.40
CA GLU A 27 5.58 4.01 10.23
C GLU A 27 6.18 2.94 9.30
N CYS A 28 6.77 3.35 8.17
CA CYS A 28 7.43 2.41 7.26
C CYS A 28 8.63 1.73 7.92
N MET A 29 9.41 2.46 8.72
CA MET A 29 10.53 1.89 9.48
C MET A 29 10.07 0.87 10.52
N ALA A 30 8.94 1.10 11.19
CA ALA A 30 8.32 0.12 12.08
C ALA A 30 7.92 -1.16 11.31
N LEU A 31 7.29 -1.01 10.14
CA LEU A 31 6.93 -2.14 9.28
C LEU A 31 8.16 -2.89 8.72
N VAL A 32 9.29 -2.20 8.52
CA VAL A 32 10.57 -2.83 8.19
C VAL A 32 11.09 -3.66 9.37
N ALA A 33 11.00 -3.15 10.60
CA ALA A 33 11.38 -3.89 11.81
C ALA A 33 10.52 -5.15 12.02
N GLU A 34 9.25 -5.12 11.60
CA GLU A 34 8.35 -6.28 11.60
C GLU A 34 8.55 -7.24 10.40
N GLY A 35 9.41 -6.89 9.44
CA GLY A 35 9.64 -7.68 8.22
C GLY A 35 8.52 -7.61 7.18
N LEU A 36 7.57 -6.69 7.36
CA LEU A 36 6.45 -6.48 6.44
C LEU A 36 6.85 -5.59 5.24
N MET A 37 7.90 -4.79 5.40
CA MET A 37 8.52 -4.00 4.32
C MET A 37 10.04 -4.20 4.28
N ALA A 38 10.64 -3.90 3.13
CA ALA A 38 12.08 -3.82 2.93
C ALA A 38 12.47 -2.38 2.62
N LEU A 39 13.52 -1.87 3.25
CA LEU A 39 14.09 -0.55 2.99
C LEU A 39 15.14 -0.63 1.89
N HIS A 40 14.98 0.21 0.87
CA HIS A 40 16.02 0.58 -0.08
C HIS A 40 16.40 2.03 0.19
N ALA A 41 17.64 2.23 0.64
CA ALA A 41 18.16 3.54 1.01
C ALA A 41 18.07 4.53 -0.17
N ALA A 42 17.98 5.81 0.18
CA ALA A 42 17.98 6.93 -0.75
C ALA A 42 19.03 6.82 -1.86
N THR A 43 18.59 7.04 -3.10
CA THR A 43 19.43 7.10 -4.30
C THR A 43 19.03 8.29 -5.16
N GLU A 44 19.86 8.65 -6.15
CA GLU A 44 19.47 9.66 -7.15
C GLU A 44 18.19 9.27 -7.90
N LEU A 45 17.96 7.98 -8.15
CA LEU A 45 16.76 7.48 -8.83
C LEU A 45 15.48 7.74 -8.02
N THR A 46 15.59 7.75 -6.70
CA THR A 46 14.47 8.03 -5.78
C THR A 46 14.41 9.50 -5.37
N GLY A 47 15.18 10.38 -6.01
CA GLY A 47 15.25 11.80 -5.67
C GLY A 47 15.86 12.06 -4.30
N GLY A 48 16.72 11.17 -3.80
CA GLY A 48 17.32 11.26 -2.47
C GLY A 48 16.41 10.82 -1.32
N MET A 49 15.31 10.13 -1.61
CA MET A 49 14.36 9.62 -0.61
C MET A 49 14.42 8.10 -0.48
N ASP A 50 14.08 7.59 0.70
CA ASP A 50 14.03 6.15 0.95
C ASP A 50 12.87 5.51 0.19
N CYS A 51 13.08 4.29 -0.29
CA CYS A 51 12.08 3.50 -0.99
C CYS A 51 11.76 2.24 -0.18
N PHE A 52 10.53 2.14 0.27
CA PHE A 52 10.03 1.01 1.05
C PHE A 52 9.22 0.08 0.17
N VAL A 53 9.56 -1.20 0.15
CA VAL A 53 8.90 -2.20 -0.69
C VAL A 53 8.21 -3.24 0.17
N VAL A 54 6.92 -3.48 -0.06
CA VAL A 54 6.14 -4.48 0.68
C VAL A 54 6.67 -5.89 0.37
N THR A 55 6.98 -6.66 1.41
CA THR A 55 7.45 -8.05 1.30
C THR A 55 6.28 -9.01 1.04
N ASP A 56 6.57 -10.27 0.72
CA ASP A 56 5.52 -11.30 0.68
C ASP A 56 4.80 -11.48 2.01
N ALA A 57 5.50 -11.31 3.14
CA ALA A 57 4.90 -11.34 4.46
C ALA A 57 3.95 -10.16 4.67
N GLY A 58 4.36 -8.95 4.29
CA GLY A 58 3.49 -7.76 4.30
C GLY A 58 2.23 -7.95 3.46
N ARG A 59 2.36 -8.52 2.25
CA ARG A 59 1.21 -8.83 1.38
C ARG A 59 0.21 -9.76 2.06
N ARG A 60 0.70 -10.84 2.70
CA ARG A 60 -0.14 -11.80 3.42
C ARG A 60 -0.80 -11.16 4.63
N TRP A 61 -0.05 -10.34 5.37
CA TRP A 61 -0.57 -9.63 6.54
C TRP A 61 -1.74 -8.73 6.14
N VAL A 62 -1.58 -7.94 5.08
CA VAL A 62 -2.65 -7.08 4.56
C VAL A 62 -3.87 -7.90 4.16
N GLN A 63 -3.72 -9.00 3.43
CA GLN A 63 -4.85 -9.85 3.02
C GLN A 63 -5.61 -10.42 4.21
N ASN A 64 -4.92 -10.72 5.31
CA ASN A 64 -5.52 -11.30 6.50
C ASN A 64 -6.15 -10.24 7.44
N ASN A 65 -5.69 -8.99 7.39
CA ASN A 65 -6.09 -7.94 8.32
C ASN A 65 -6.91 -6.81 7.68
N SER A 66 -7.05 -6.78 6.35
CA SER A 66 -7.83 -5.76 5.66
C SER A 66 -9.34 -6.03 5.78
N PRO A 67 -10.16 -4.99 5.94
CA PRO A 67 -11.60 -5.15 6.00
C PRO A 67 -12.14 -5.75 4.69
N ALA A 68 -13.10 -6.68 4.81
CA ALA A 68 -13.80 -7.19 3.64
C ALA A 68 -14.57 -6.04 2.97
N PRO A 69 -14.50 -5.90 1.63
CA PRO A 69 -15.20 -4.81 0.99
C PRO A 69 -16.71 -4.93 1.17
N PRO A 70 -17.41 -3.79 1.12
CA PRO A 70 -18.85 -3.75 1.14
C PRO A 70 -19.43 -4.71 0.11
N LYS A 71 -20.40 -5.53 0.51
CA LYS A 71 -21.16 -6.39 -0.42
C LYS A 71 -22.02 -5.48 -1.31
N VAL A 72 -21.46 -5.03 -2.42
CA VAL A 72 -22.23 -4.29 -3.42
C VAL A 72 -23.09 -5.30 -4.18
N SER A 73 -24.40 -5.30 -3.92
CA SER A 73 -25.34 -6.14 -4.68
C SER A 73 -25.29 -5.76 -6.17
N ARG A 74 -25.59 -6.70 -7.06
CA ARG A 74 -25.53 -6.47 -8.53
C ARG A 74 -26.35 -5.26 -8.98
N SER A 75 -27.41 -4.90 -8.23
CA SER A 75 -28.27 -3.74 -8.48
C SER A 75 -27.65 -2.38 -8.09
N HIS A 76 -26.63 -2.35 -7.24
CA HIS A 76 -26.05 -1.10 -6.71
C HIS A 76 -24.88 -0.55 -7.57
N ARG A 77 -24.50 -1.28 -8.64
CA ARG A 77 -23.35 -0.96 -9.53
C ARG A 77 -23.49 0.30 -10.39
N ARG A 78 -24.59 1.06 -10.23
CA ARG A 78 -24.88 2.30 -10.97
C ARG A 78 -24.72 3.60 -10.15
N HIS A 79 -24.47 3.52 -8.85
CA HIS A 79 -24.43 4.73 -8.00
C HIS A 79 -23.02 5.23 -7.63
N ALA A 80 -21.98 4.40 -7.74
CA ALA A 80 -20.60 4.76 -7.34
C ALA A 80 -19.86 5.70 -8.33
N GLY A 81 -20.58 6.48 -9.14
CA GLY A 81 -20.01 7.44 -10.09
C GLY A 81 -20.47 8.89 -9.90
N ALA A 82 -21.16 9.21 -8.79
CA ALA A 82 -21.87 10.49 -8.65
C ALA A 82 -21.34 11.41 -7.52
N LEU A 83 -20.05 11.35 -7.17
CA LEU A 83 -19.42 12.31 -6.23
C LEU A 83 -17.97 12.66 -6.59
N ALA A 84 -17.70 12.98 -7.85
CA ALA A 84 -16.50 13.73 -8.22
C ALA A 84 -16.82 14.70 -9.37
N GLY A 85 -16.99 15.97 -9.02
CA GLY A 85 -16.79 17.18 -9.86
C GLY A 85 -17.53 17.26 -11.19
#